data_AF-A0A2Y9AWH0-F1
#
_entry.id   AF-A0A2Y9AWH0-F1
#
_cell.length_a   1.000
_cell.length_b   1.000
_cell.length_c   1.000
_cell.angle_alpha   90.00
_cell.angle_beta   90.00
_cell.angle_gamma   90.00
#
_symmetry.space_group_name_H-M   'P 1'
#
loop_
_entity.id
_entity.type
_entity.pdbx_description
1 polymer ?
#
loop_
_entity_poly.entity_id
_entity_poly.type
_entity_poly.pdbx_seq_one_letter_code
_entity_poly.pdbx_strand_id
1 'polypeptide(L)' 'MSETLFWLSEAQMERLRPLLPDKVRGVARVDDRRVISGIVHVLKSGCRWFDTPAE' A
#
# COMPACT_ATOMS: atom_id res chain seq x y z
N MET A 1 -7.07 -0.51 -16.23
CA MET A 1 -6.33 -0.58 -14.96
C MET A 1 -6.26 0.84 -14.43
N SER A 2 -7.08 1.16 -13.43
CA SER A 2 -7.27 2.51 -12.91
C SER A 2 -6.02 2.96 -12.16
N GLU A 3 -5.20 3.81 -12.79
CA GLU A 3 -4.01 4.46 -12.23
C GLU A 3 -4.29 5.24 -10.93
N THR A 4 -5.55 5.43 -10.57
CA THR A 4 -6.04 6.17 -9.40
C THR A 4 -5.94 5.42 -8.06
N LEU A 5 -5.65 4.11 -8.05
CA LEU A 5 -5.56 3.31 -6.82
C LEU A 5 -4.14 3.20 -6.25
N PHE A 6 -3.12 3.26 -7.11
CA PHE A 6 -1.72 3.22 -6.72
C PHE A 6 -1.15 4.63 -6.62
N TRP A 7 -1.29 5.23 -5.44
CA TRP A 7 -0.87 6.61 -5.17
C TRP A 7 0.65 6.80 -5.11
N LEU A 8 1.42 5.71 -5.12
CA LEU A 8 2.87 5.72 -5.16
C LEU A 8 3.36 5.29 -6.54
N SER A 9 4.23 6.10 -7.13
CA SER A 9 4.98 5.70 -8.33
C SER A 9 5.95 4.57 -8.00
N GLU A 10 6.38 3.82 -9.02
CA GLU A 10 7.35 2.72 -8.83
C GLU A 10 8.65 3.21 -8.19
N ALA A 11 9.14 4.39 -8.61
CA ALA A 11 10.33 5.02 -8.02
C ALA A 11 10.14 5.38 -6.53
N GLN A 12 8.94 5.79 -6.11
CA GLN A 12 8.65 6.02 -4.70
C GLN A 12 8.61 4.70 -3.92
N MET A 13 8.01 3.66 -4.51
CA MET A 13 7.95 2.33 -3.91
C MET A 13 9.35 1.71 -3.75
N GLU A 14 10.23 1.86 -4.73
CA GLU A 14 11.63 1.40 -4.65
C GLU A 14 12.41 2.08 -3.53
N ARG A 15 12.18 3.38 -3.31
CA ARG A 15 12.78 4.11 -2.19
C ARG A 15 12.29 3.61 -0.83
N LEU A 16 11.02 3.19 -0.75
CA LEU A 16 10.43 2.66 0.48
C LEU A 16 10.84 1.21 0.77
N ARG A 17 11.02 0.40 -0.28
CA ARG A 17 11.32 -1.04 -0.18
C ARG A 17 12.42 -1.42 0.82
N PRO A 18 13.61 -0.77 0.87
CA PRO A 18 14.65 -1.12 1.83
C PRO A 18 14.31 -0.72 3.29
N LEU A 19 13.30 0.12 3.49
CA LEU A 19 12.85 0.55 4.81
C LEU A 19 11.73 -0.33 5.37
N LEU A 20 11.18 -1.25 4.55
CA LEU A 20 10.13 -2.13 4.99
C LEU A 20 10.67 -3.19 5.95
N PRO A 21 9.89 -3.59 6.97
CA PRO A 21 10.32 -4.64 7.89
C PRO A 21 10.55 -5.95 7.12
N ASP A 22 11.79 -6.43 7.17
CA ASP A 22 12.25 -7.69 6.59
C ASP A 22 11.84 -8.91 7.43
N LYS A 23 11.66 -8.71 8.74
CA LYS A 23 11.19 -9.73 9.67
C LYS A 23 9.66 -9.78 9.70
N VAL A 24 9.10 -10.72 8.94
CA VAL A 24 7.67 -11.04 9.01
C VAL A 24 7.33 -11.56 10.41
N ARG A 25 6.43 -10.85 11.12
CA ARG A 25 5.75 -11.37 12.31
C ARG A 25 4.27 -11.56 11.97
N GLY A 26 3.76 -12.77 12.11
CA GLY A 26 2.38 -13.10 11.75
C GLY A 26 2.22 -13.46 10.26
N VAL A 27 1.10 -13.05 9.65
CA VAL A 27 0.79 -13.38 8.25
C VAL A 27 1.71 -12.62 7.30
N ALA A 28 2.28 -13.33 6.33
CA ALA A 28 3.12 -12.74 5.30
C ALA A 28 2.35 -11.70 4.49
N ARG A 29 2.96 -10.54 4.25
CA ARG A 29 2.41 -9.54 3.35
C ARG A 29 2.51 -10.08 1.93
N VAL A 30 1.36 -10.24 1.28
CA VAL A 30 1.28 -10.77 -0.09
C VAL A 30 1.84 -9.76 -1.08
N ASP A 31 1.57 -8.47 -0.87
CA ASP A 31 2.07 -7.37 -1.69
C ASP A 31 2.17 -6.07 -0.89
N ASP A 32 3.40 -5.62 -0.62
CA ASP A 32 3.66 -4.38 0.10
C ASP A 32 3.16 -3.15 -0.66
N ARG A 33 3.18 -3.17 -2.00
CA ARG A 33 2.72 -2.04 -2.83
C ARG A 33 1.22 -1.84 -2.64
N ARG A 34 0.45 -2.93 -2.63
CA ARG A 34 -1.00 -2.90 -2.40
C ARG A 34 -1.33 -2.43 -0.99
N VAL A 35 -0.65 -2.96 0.03
CA VAL A 35 -0.88 -2.58 1.44
C VAL A 35 -0.60 -1.09 1.65
N ILE A 36 0.55 -0.60 1.20
CA ILE A 36 0.93 0.80 1.37
C ILE A 36 -0.01 1.73 0.58
N SER A 37 -0.41 1.32 -0.64
CA SER A 37 -1.37 2.10 -1.43
C SER A 37 -2.73 2.21 -0.74
N GLY A 38 -3.22 1.14 -0.11
CA GLY A 38 -4.43 1.18 0.72
C GLY A 38 -4.30 2.12 1.93
N ILE A 39 -3.14 2.11 2.61
CA ILE A 39 -2.86 3.06 3.71
C ILE A 39 -2.92 4.50 3.21
N VAL A 40 -2.26 4.82 2.10
CA VAL A 40 -2.27 6.16 1.52
C VAL A 40 -3.68 6.58 1.12
N HIS A 41 -4.46 5.66 0.54
CA HIS A 41 -5.84 5.92 0.14
C HIS A 41 -6.69 6.32 1.35
N VAL A 42 -6.71 5.50 2.40
CA VAL A 42 -7.49 5.76 3.64
C VAL A 42 -7.08 7.06 4.31
N LEU A 43 -5.77 7.36 4.37
CA LEU A 43 -5.29 8.61 4.94
C LEU A 43 -5.71 9.85 4.13
N LYS A 44 -5.83 9.73 2.80
CA LYS A 44 -6.23 10.84 1.92
C LYS A 44 -7.74 11.02 1.82
N SER A 45 -8.50 9.94 1.77
CA SER A 45 -9.95 9.97 1.60
C SER A 45 -10.69 10.10 2.93
N GLY A 46 -10.08 9.68 4.04
CA GLY A 46 -10.75 9.57 5.34
C GLY A 46 -11.78 8.45 5.40
N CYS A 47 -11.80 7.54 4.41
CA CYS A 47 -12.73 6.41 4.37
C CYS A 47 -12.35 5.33 5.39
N ARG A 48 -13.24 4.36 5.63
CA ARG A 48 -12.87 3.20 6.45
C ARG A 48 -12.00 2.26 5.62
N TRP A 49 -11.19 1.44 6.30
CA TRP A 49 -10.37 0.43 5.64
C TRP A 49 -11.20 -0.55 4.79
N PHE A 50 -12.43 -0.84 5.21
CA PHE A 50 -13.36 -1.68 4.46
C PHE A 50 -13.82 -1.06 3.14
N ASP A 51 -13.83 0.28 3.06
CA ASP A 51 -14.25 1.02 1.87
C ASP A 51 -13.09 1.18 0.87
N THR A 52 -11.88 0.73 1.24
CA THR A 52 -10.71 0.79 0.37
C THR A 52 -10.91 -0.16 -0.82
N PRO A 53 -10.68 0.29 -2.06
CA PRO A 53 -10.78 -0.57 -3.23
C PRO A 53 -9.86 -1.78 -3.11
N ALA A 54 -10.35 -2.96 -3.51
CA ALA A 54 -9.61 -4.21 -3.35
C ALA A 54 -8.54 -4.45 -4.44
N GLU A 55 -8.44 -3.57 -5.44
CA GLU A 55 -7.63 -3.75 -6.65
C GLU A 55 -6.19 -3.25 -6.50
#